data_AF-A0AAV9VW12-F1
#
_entry.id   AF-A0AAV9VW12-F1
#
_cell.length_a   1.000
_cell.length_b   1.000
_cell.length_c   1.000
_cell.angle_alpha   90.00
_cell.angle_beta   90.00
_cell.angle_gamma   90.00
#
_symmetry.space_group_name_H-M   'P 1'
#
loop_
_entity.id
_entity.type
_entity.pdbx_description
1 polymer ?
#
loop_
_entity_poly.entity_id
_entity_poly.type
_entity_poly.pdbx_seq_one_letter_code
_entity_poly.pdbx_strand_id
1 'polypeptide(L)'
;MTSASIFFYSFQAINGLSSASLFLAPKQSHESLFQEPQRAYDQLGFSPTAAEMLHNVLRGQAAALLSISTYLYSRGPKKADSFLLIGIAGAFTFVSQILTARHHVRNPQVMEALGSIKGIYPLLGLNLAFAAGGAWFYRRLL
;
A
#
# COMPACT_ATOMS: atom_id res chain seq x y z
N MET A 1 -16.39 12.17 17.80
CA MET A 1 -15.26 12.23 16.84
C MET A 1 -15.83 12.64 15.47
N THR A 2 -15.23 13.59 14.74
CA THR A 2 -15.78 14.02 13.43
C THR A 2 -15.51 12.97 12.34
N SER A 3 -16.28 12.99 11.24
CA SER A 3 -16.02 12.11 10.08
C SER A 3 -14.62 12.29 9.50
N ALA A 4 -14.11 13.53 9.48
CA ALA A 4 -12.75 13.86 9.06
C ALA A 4 -11.69 13.21 9.98
N SER A 5 -11.92 13.23 11.29
CA SER A 5 -11.04 12.59 12.26
C SER A 5 -11.07 11.06 12.13
N ILE A 6 -12.25 10.46 11.95
CA ILE A 6 -12.38 9.01 11.73
C ILE A 6 -11.58 8.60 10.49
N PHE A 7 -11.85 9.26 9.35
CA PHE A 7 -11.15 8.97 8.10
C PHE A 7 -9.63 9.11 8.23
N PHE A 8 -9.17 10.19 8.84
CA PHE A 8 -7.75 10.44 9.08
C PHE A 8 -7.10 9.32 9.90
N TYR A 9 -7.69 8.97 11.05
CA TYR A 9 -7.10 7.95 11.92
C TYR A 9 -7.22 6.53 11.34
N SER A 10 -8.26 6.24 10.56
CA SER A 10 -8.33 4.98 9.81
C SER A 10 -7.20 4.85 8.79
N PHE A 11 -6.90 5.92 8.04
CA PHE A 11 -5.73 5.93 7.16
C PHE A 11 -4.44 5.72 7.96
N GLN A 12 -4.26 6.42 9.09
CA GLN A 12 -3.06 6.27 9.90
C GLN A 12 -2.87 4.85 10.46
N ALA A 13 -3.95 4.23 10.96
CA ALA A 13 -3.88 2.88 11.49
C ALA A 13 -3.49 1.89 10.40
N ILE A 14 -4.14 1.94 9.24
CA ILE A 14 -3.89 1.00 8.16
C ILE A 14 -2.51 1.24 7.52
N ASN A 15 -2.21 2.48 7.13
CA ASN A 15 -0.96 2.81 6.44
C ASN A 15 0.25 2.74 7.37
N GLY A 16 0.11 3.24 8.60
CA GLY A 16 1.19 3.22 9.58
C GLY A 16 1.60 1.81 9.98
N LEU A 17 0.63 0.93 10.29
CA LEU A 17 0.92 -0.45 10.67
C LEU A 17 1.50 -1.26 9.51
N SER A 18 0.90 -1.17 8.31
CA SER A 18 1.38 -1.92 7.14
C SER A 18 2.75 -1.42 6.64
N SER A 19 3.02 -0.11 6.72
CA SER A 19 4.33 0.44 6.37
C SER A 19 5.38 0.09 7.42
N ALA A 20 5.02 0.09 8.72
CA ALA A 20 5.95 -0.34 9.76
C ALA A 20 6.35 -1.82 9.60
N SER A 21 5.39 -2.71 9.29
CA SER A 21 5.69 -4.13 9.08
C SER A 21 6.58 -4.34 7.85
N LEU A 22 6.25 -3.72 6.71
CA LEU A 22 7.07 -3.80 5.49
C LEU A 22 8.44 -3.15 5.65
N PHE A 23 8.58 -2.13 6.48
CA PHE A 23 9.89 -1.50 6.73
C PHE A 23 10.80 -2.40 7.58
N LEU A 24 10.28 -2.90 8.71
CA LEU A 24 11.06 -3.69 9.68
C LEU A 24 11.34 -5.10 9.16
N ALA A 25 10.35 -5.74 8.55
CA ALA A 25 10.39 -7.12 8.11
C ALA A 25 9.80 -7.25 6.68
N PRO A 26 10.44 -6.67 5.65
CA PRO A 26 9.90 -6.62 4.29
C PRO A 26 9.64 -8.02 3.71
N LYS A 27 10.60 -8.94 3.89
CA LYS A 27 10.49 -10.32 3.41
C LYS A 27 9.27 -11.01 4.01
N GLN A 28 9.20 -11.09 5.34
CA GLN A 28 8.11 -11.76 6.04
C GLN A 28 6.75 -11.12 5.74
N SER A 29 6.69 -9.79 5.74
CA SER A 29 5.44 -9.07 5.49
C SER A 29 4.95 -9.27 4.06
N HIS A 30 5.84 -9.15 3.07
CA HIS A 30 5.48 -9.33 1.66
C HIS A 30 5.17 -10.79 1.33
N GLU A 31 6.02 -11.72 1.78
CA GLU A 31 5.85 -13.15 1.51
C GLU A 31 4.63 -13.75 2.21
N SER A 32 4.19 -13.20 3.35
CA SER A 32 2.95 -13.62 4.03
C SER A 32 1.67 -13.42 3.21
N LEU A 33 1.74 -12.61 2.15
CA LEU A 33 0.63 -12.39 1.22
C LEU A 33 0.44 -13.54 0.23
N PHE A 34 1.40 -14.47 0.17
CA PHE A 34 1.42 -15.57 -0.79
C PHE A 34 1.41 -16.92 -0.06
N GLN A 35 0.80 -17.93 -0.70
CA GLN A 35 0.84 -19.30 -0.20
C GLN A 35 2.21 -19.95 -0.47
N GLU A 36 2.75 -19.74 -1.68
CA GLU A 36 4.04 -20.29 -2.11
C GLU A 36 4.94 -19.17 -2.72
N PRO A 37 5.47 -18.24 -1.90
CA PRO A 37 6.22 -17.07 -2.38
C PRO A 37 7.45 -17.45 -3.22
N GLN A 38 8.19 -18.48 -2.82
CA GLN A 38 9.37 -18.93 -3.54
C GLN A 38 9.03 -19.41 -4.95
N ARG A 39 7.93 -20.18 -5.10
CA ARG A 39 7.47 -20.65 -6.40
C ARG A 39 7.09 -19.51 -7.32
N ALA A 40 6.49 -18.45 -6.77
CA ALA A 40 6.17 -17.24 -7.52
C ALA A 40 7.43 -16.52 -8.02
N TYR A 41 8.45 -16.39 -7.17
CA TYR A 41 9.74 -15.82 -7.57
C TYR A 41 10.42 -16.66 -8.64
N ASP A 42 10.45 -17.99 -8.48
CA ASP A 42 11.07 -18.89 -9.45
C ASP A 42 10.37 -18.80 -10.81
N GLN A 43 9.03 -18.76 -10.84
CA GLN A 43 8.25 -18.62 -12.09
C GLN A 43 8.39 -17.23 -12.73
N LEU A 44 8.63 -16.19 -11.92
CA LEU A 44 8.96 -14.84 -12.42
C LEU A 44 10.42 -14.73 -12.89
N GLY A 45 11.23 -15.79 -12.75
CA GLY A 45 12.65 -15.80 -13.09
C GLY A 45 13.50 -14.94 -12.15
N PHE A 46 13.03 -14.72 -10.92
CA PHE A 46 13.79 -13.96 -9.93
C PHE A 46 14.95 -14.82 -9.43
N SER A 47 16.17 -14.30 -9.57
CA SER A 47 17.30 -14.84 -8.81
C SER A 47 17.12 -14.52 -7.31
N PRO A 48 17.81 -15.25 -6.42
CA PRO A 48 17.82 -14.91 -4.99
C PRO A 48 18.17 -13.44 -4.73
N THR A 49 19.15 -12.91 -5.46
CA THR A 49 19.54 -11.49 -5.39
C THR A 49 18.43 -10.56 -5.87
N ALA A 50 17.70 -10.90 -6.93
CA ALA A 50 16.58 -10.10 -7.41
C ALA A 50 15.42 -10.05 -6.39
N ALA A 51 15.15 -11.17 -5.71
CA ALA A 51 14.15 -11.22 -4.64
C ALA A 51 14.56 -10.36 -3.43
N GLU A 52 15.82 -10.40 -3.01
CA GLU A 52 16.33 -9.52 -1.95
C GLU A 52 16.29 -8.04 -2.34
N MET A 53 16.63 -7.71 -3.59
CA MET A 53 16.52 -6.36 -4.12
C MET A 53 15.06 -5.86 -4.11
N LEU A 54 14.11 -6.71 -4.49
CA LEU A 54 12.68 -6.40 -4.39
C LEU A 54 12.30 -6.05 -2.94
N HIS A 55 12.70 -6.86 -1.96
CA HIS A 55 12.39 -6.59 -0.55
C HIS A 55 13.01 -5.28 -0.04
N ASN A 56 14.21 -4.92 -0.52
CA ASN A 56 14.82 -3.63 -0.21
C ASN A 56 14.08 -2.45 -0.85
N VAL A 57 13.60 -2.60 -2.10
CA VAL A 57 12.73 -1.58 -2.74
C VAL A 57 11.44 -1.40 -1.95
N LEU A 58 10.80 -2.51 -1.54
CA LEU A 58 9.60 -2.47 -0.71
C LEU A 58 9.84 -1.78 0.64
N ARG A 59 10.99 -2.06 1.29
CA ARG A 59 11.40 -1.36 2.51
C ARG A 59 11.54 0.14 2.29
N GLY A 60 12.16 0.57 1.18
CA GLY A 60 12.30 1.99 0.83
C GLY A 60 10.95 2.68 0.65
N GLN A 61 10.02 2.03 -0.06
CA GLN A 61 8.65 2.53 -0.22
C GLN A 61 7.91 2.62 1.12
N ALA A 62 8.05 1.59 1.96
CA ALA A 62 7.46 1.55 3.30
C ALA A 62 8.02 2.65 4.20
N ALA A 63 9.32 2.96 4.11
CA ALA A 63 9.94 4.08 4.83
C ALA A 63 9.32 5.43 4.44
N ALA A 64 9.05 5.65 3.16
CA ALA A 64 8.41 6.87 2.68
C ALA A 64 6.97 7.01 3.20
N LEU A 65 6.18 5.93 3.12
CA LEU A 65 4.81 5.91 3.64
C LEU A 65 4.75 6.05 5.16
N LEU A 66 5.69 5.43 5.88
CA LEU A 66 5.82 5.58 7.32
C LEU A 66 6.17 7.03 7.70
N SER A 67 7.07 7.66 6.95
CA SER A 67 7.42 9.08 7.14
C SER A 67 6.22 10.01 6.91
N ILE A 68 5.41 9.75 5.87
CA ILE A 68 4.14 10.46 5.64
C ILE A 68 3.20 10.26 6.83
N SER A 69 3.03 9.03 7.31
CA SER A 69 2.18 8.74 8.47
C SER A 69 2.66 9.45 9.74
N THR A 70 3.95 9.41 10.06
CA THR A 70 4.53 10.12 11.21
C THR A 70 4.35 11.63 11.10
N TYR A 71 4.59 12.20 9.92
CA TYR A 71 4.35 13.63 9.67
C TYR A 71 2.88 13.98 9.89
N LEU A 72 1.96 13.20 9.32
CA LEU A 72 0.52 13.43 9.48
C LEU A 72 0.10 13.36 10.94
N TYR A 73 0.58 12.39 11.73
CA TYR A 73 0.33 12.32 13.16
C TYR A 73 0.72 13.61 13.90
N SER A 74 1.85 14.22 13.53
CA SER A 74 2.30 15.48 14.13
C SER A 74 1.43 16.69 13.75
N ARG A 75 0.81 16.67 12.57
CA ARG A 75 -0.04 17.77 12.06
C ARG A 75 -1.49 17.67 12.53
N GLY A 76 -2.00 16.45 12.60
CA GLY A 76 -3.37 16.14 13.00
C GLY A 76 -4.44 16.37 11.90
N PRO A 77 -5.70 16.00 12.20
CA PRO A 77 -6.81 15.92 11.23
C PRO A 77 -7.52 17.26 10.96
N LYS A 78 -7.02 18.38 11.48
CA LYS A 78 -7.65 19.71 11.30
C LYS A 78 -7.05 20.53 10.17
N LYS A 79 -5.99 20.03 9.54
CA LYS A 79 -5.26 20.77 8.50
C LYS A 79 -5.59 20.18 7.13
N ALA A 80 -5.87 21.05 6.15
CA ALA A 80 -6.25 20.63 4.81
C ALA A 80 -5.12 19.86 4.10
N ASP A 81 -3.87 20.30 4.26
CA ASP A 81 -2.67 19.64 3.74
C ASP A 81 -2.56 18.16 4.16
N SER A 82 -3.02 17.82 5.37
CA SER A 82 -3.09 16.43 5.83
C SER A 82 -3.94 15.55 4.90
N PHE A 83 -5.11 16.04 4.47
CA PHE A 83 -6.01 15.27 3.59
C PHE A 83 -5.55 15.26 2.14
N LEU A 84 -4.86 16.31 1.68
CA LEU A 84 -4.20 16.31 0.38
C LEU A 84 -3.14 15.20 0.30
N LEU A 85 -2.29 15.08 1.32
CA LEU A 85 -1.26 14.04 1.38
C LEU A 85 -1.87 12.63 1.46
N ILE A 86 -2.95 12.43 2.24
CA ILE A 86 -3.70 11.17 2.25
C ILE A 86 -4.23 10.85 0.86
N GLY A 87 -4.81 11.84 0.18
CA GLY A 87 -5.35 11.68 -1.17
C GLY A 87 -4.28 11.25 -2.18
N ILE A 88 -3.13 11.91 -2.18
CA ILE A 88 -1.99 11.59 -3.06
C ILE A 88 -1.44 10.19 -2.77
N ALA A 89 -1.22 9.86 -1.49
CA ALA A 89 -0.70 8.55 -1.09
C ALA A 89 -1.67 7.41 -1.47
N GLY A 90 -2.98 7.62 -1.26
CA GLY A 90 -4.02 6.68 -1.68
C GLY A 90 -4.05 6.50 -3.20
N ALA A 91 -3.95 7.59 -3.97
CA ALA A 91 -3.97 7.54 -5.43
C ALA A 91 -2.78 6.78 -6.01
N PHE A 92 -1.55 7.05 -5.54
CA PHE A 92 -0.37 6.31 -6.01
C PHE A 92 -0.41 4.84 -5.63
N THR A 93 -0.84 4.52 -4.40
CA THR A 93 -0.99 3.12 -3.98
C THR A 93 -2.04 2.40 -4.83
N PHE A 94 -3.17 3.05 -5.13
CA PHE A 94 -4.20 2.51 -6.00
C PHE A 94 -3.68 2.23 -7.42
N VAL A 95 -2.98 3.19 -8.03
CA VAL A 95 -2.40 3.01 -9.37
C VAL A 95 -1.40 1.85 -9.39
N SER A 96 -0.48 1.79 -8.41
CA SER A 96 0.48 0.70 -8.29
C SER A 96 -0.22 -0.66 -8.20
N GLN A 97 -1.23 -0.79 -7.34
CA GLN A 97 -2.00 -2.02 -7.18
C GLN A 97 -2.77 -2.42 -8.45
N ILE A 98 -3.32 -1.46 -9.21
CA ILE A 98 -3.95 -1.76 -10.50
C ILE A 98 -2.93 -2.31 -11.48
N LEU A 99 -1.75 -1.69 -11.58
CA LEU A 99 -0.71 -2.15 -12.48
C LEU A 99 -0.26 -3.56 -12.12
N THR A 100 -0.06 -3.85 -10.83
CA THR A 100 0.26 -5.19 -10.32
C THR A 100 -0.85 -6.19 -10.63
N ALA A 101 -2.11 -5.86 -10.34
CA ALA A 101 -3.25 -6.74 -10.65
C ALA A 101 -3.34 -7.04 -12.16
N ARG A 102 -3.18 -6.02 -13.01
CA ARG A 102 -3.20 -6.17 -14.47
C ARG A 102 -2.04 -7.01 -14.97
N HIS A 103 -0.85 -6.88 -14.37
CA HIS A 103 0.30 -7.71 -14.69
C HIS A 103 0.01 -9.19 -14.35
N HIS A 104 -0.45 -9.48 -13.13
CA HIS A 104 -0.77 -10.84 -12.70
C HIS A 104 -1.83 -11.47 -13.60
N VAL A 105 -2.97 -10.82 -13.83
CA VAL A 105 -4.06 -11.37 -14.67
C VAL A 105 -3.60 -11.68 -16.10
N ARG A 106 -2.64 -10.91 -16.64
CA ARG A 106 -2.11 -11.10 -18.00
C ARG A 106 -1.03 -12.17 -18.10
N ASN A 107 -0.53 -12.67 -16.97
CA ASN A 107 0.55 -13.65 -16.95
C ASN A 107 0.06 -14.96 -16.29
N PRO A 108 -0.40 -15.94 -17.08
CA PRO A 108 -0.95 -17.20 -16.56
C PRO A 108 0.01 -17.95 -15.64
N GLN A 109 1.32 -17.89 -15.92
CA GLN A 109 2.36 -18.51 -15.08
C GLN A 109 2.31 -17.89 -13.68
N VAL A 110 2.34 -16.55 -13.60
CA VAL A 110 2.28 -15.83 -12.33
C VAL A 110 0.98 -16.14 -11.56
N MET A 111 -0.16 -16.24 -12.24
CA MET A 111 -1.41 -16.62 -11.60
C MET A 111 -1.39 -18.06 -11.06
N GLU A 112 -0.72 -18.98 -11.73
CA GLU A 112 -0.55 -20.36 -11.28
C GLU A 112 0.27 -20.43 -9.99
N ALA A 113 1.39 -19.70 -9.89
CA ALA A 113 2.18 -19.64 -8.67
C ALA A 113 1.49 -18.90 -7.52
N LEU A 114 0.80 -17.80 -7.81
CA LEU A 114 0.13 -17.00 -6.78
C LEU A 114 -1.19 -17.64 -6.30
N GLY A 115 -1.78 -18.53 -7.10
CA GLY A 115 -3.08 -19.15 -6.90
C GLY A 115 -4.23 -18.15 -7.09
N SER A 116 -4.39 -17.20 -6.18
CA SER A 116 -5.48 -16.22 -6.20
C SER A 116 -5.01 -14.82 -5.81
N ILE A 117 -5.31 -13.85 -6.68
CA ILE A 117 -5.09 -12.43 -6.39
C ILE A 117 -6.31 -11.74 -5.79
N LYS A 118 -7.37 -12.48 -5.39
CA LYS A 118 -8.63 -11.86 -4.91
C LYS A 118 -8.42 -10.90 -3.73
N GLY A 119 -7.37 -11.12 -2.93
CA GLY A 119 -6.97 -10.23 -1.83
C GLY A 119 -6.56 -8.82 -2.27
N ILE A 120 -6.22 -8.59 -3.55
CA ILE A 120 -5.86 -7.26 -4.05
C ILE A 120 -7.09 -6.35 -4.25
N TYR A 121 -8.26 -6.91 -4.52
CA TYR A 121 -9.48 -6.13 -4.78
C TYR A 121 -9.99 -5.33 -3.58
N PRO A 122 -10.07 -5.86 -2.34
CA PRO A 122 -10.43 -5.04 -1.19
C PRO A 122 -9.40 -3.94 -0.92
N LEU A 123 -8.10 -4.19 -1.18
CA LEU A 123 -7.05 -3.18 -1.05
C LEU A 123 -7.20 -2.07 -2.09
N LEU A 124 -7.57 -2.40 -3.33
CA LEU A 124 -7.87 -1.44 -4.38
C LEU A 124 -9.04 -0.53 -3.97
N GLY A 125 -10.14 -1.10 -3.49
CA GLY A 125 -11.29 -0.34 -3.02
C GLY A 125 -10.94 0.59 -1.87
N LEU A 126 -10.14 0.10 -0.91
CA LEU A 126 -9.68 0.88 0.24
C LEU A 126 -8.79 2.07 -0.17
N ASN A 127 -7.81 1.84 -1.03
CA ASN A 127 -6.91 2.91 -1.50
C ASN A 127 -7.64 3.94 -2.36
N LEU A 128 -8.61 3.52 -3.17
CA LEU A 128 -9.49 4.42 -3.90
C LEU A 128 -10.34 5.27 -2.93
N ALA A 129 -10.88 4.67 -1.86
CA ALA A 129 -11.61 5.39 -0.84
C ALA A 129 -10.72 6.42 -0.11
N PHE A 130 -9.46 6.08 0.16
CA PHE A 130 -8.50 7.04 0.71
C PHE A 130 -8.15 8.17 -0.26
N ALA A 131 -7.97 7.86 -1.55
CA ALA A 131 -7.73 8.87 -2.57
C ALA A 131 -8.90 9.86 -2.67
N ALA A 132 -10.12 9.33 -2.86
CA ALA A 132 -11.33 10.11 -3.04
C ALA A 132 -11.72 10.86 -1.76
N GLY A 133 -11.65 10.20 -0.61
CA GLY A 133 -11.92 10.80 0.70
C GLY A 133 -10.92 11.91 1.03
N GLY A 134 -9.63 11.70 0.77
CA GLY A 134 -8.60 12.72 0.95
C GLY A 134 -8.89 13.97 0.13
N ALA A 135 -9.19 13.81 -1.16
CA ALA A 135 -9.56 14.94 -2.02
C ALA A 135 -10.84 15.65 -1.55
N TRP A 136 -11.84 14.89 -1.08
CA TRP A 136 -13.10 15.44 -0.58
C TRP A 136 -12.93 16.26 0.70
N PHE A 137 -12.23 15.72 1.69
CA PHE A 137 -11.97 16.42 2.95
C PHE A 137 -11.03 17.61 2.77
N TYR A 138 -10.04 17.50 1.88
CA TYR A 138 -9.18 18.62 1.50
C TYR A 138 -10.01 19.80 1.00
N ARG A 139 -10.90 19.57 0.02
CA ARG A 139 -11.76 20.61 -0.56
C ARG A 139 -12.70 21.25 0.46
N ARG A 140 -13.14 20.52 1.50
CA ARG A 140 -14.03 21.03 2.55
C ARG A 140 -13.34 21.87 3.62
N LEU A 141 -12.01 21.79 3.70
CA LEU A 141 -11.21 22.47 4.72
C LEU A 141 -10.40 23.66 4.17
N LEU A 142 -10.51 23.91 2.86
CA LEU A 142 -10.10 25.17 2.22
C LEU A 142 -11.17 26.25 2.46
#